data_AF-A0A101GGK8-F1
#
_entry.id   AF-A0A101GGK8-F1
#
_cell.length_a   1.000
_cell.length_b   1.000
_cell.length_c   1.000
_cell.angle_alpha   90.00
_cell.angle_beta   90.00
_cell.angle_gamma   90.00
#
_symmetry.space_group_name_H-M   'P 1'
#
loop_
_entity.id
_entity.type
_entity.pdbx_description
1 polymer ?
#
loop_
_entity_poly.entity_id
_entity_poly.type
_entity_poly.pdbx_seq_one_letter_code
_entity_poly.pdbx_strand_id
1 'polypeptide(L)' 'MNLHEFQGKSILKKYGVSVPEGIVAFNAKEAVEAAKIMEERTGTQRWAVKAQIHAG' A
#
# COMPACT_ATOMS: atom_id res chain seq x y z
N MET A 1 -5.24 16.70 12.75
CA MET A 1 -5.92 15.55 12.13
C MET A 1 -4.84 14.67 11.52
N ASN A 2 -4.77 13.40 11.89
CA ASN A 2 -3.75 12.48 11.39
C ASN A 2 -4.35 11.56 10.32
N LEU A 3 -3.54 11.17 9.35
CA LEU A 3 -3.90 10.24 8.28
C LEU A 3 -2.97 9.02 8.34
N HIS A 4 -3.47 7.86 7.96
CA HIS A 4 -2.63 6.70 7.72
C HIS A 4 -1.80 6.86 6.43
N GLU A 5 -0.67 6.16 6.34
CA GLU A 5 0.24 6.22 5.18
C GLU A 5 -0.50 5.97 3.86
N PHE A 6 -1.38 4.97 3.79
CA PHE A 6 -2.12 4.64 2.58
C PHE A 6 -3.08 5.76 2.11
N GLN A 7 -3.66 6.51 3.05
CA GLN A 7 -4.55 7.63 2.76
C GLN A 7 -3.75 8.80 2.17
N GLY A 8 -2.61 9.11 2.77
CA GLY A 8 -1.68 10.12 2.26
C GLY A 8 -1.20 9.79 0.84
N LYS A 9 -0.79 8.54 0.60
CA LYS A 9 -0.41 8.08 -0.74
C LYS A 9 -1.53 8.21 -1.76
N SER A 10 -2.77 7.88 -1.38
CA SER A 10 -3.93 8.00 -2.28
C SER A 10 -4.18 9.46 -2.69
N ILE A 11 -4.03 10.40 -1.76
CA ILE A 11 -4.14 11.83 -2.04
C ILE A 11 -3.01 12.26 -2.98
N LEU A 12 -1.76 11.93 -2.67
CA LEU A 12 -0.60 12.29 -3.50
C LEU A 12 -0.73 11.77 -4.94
N LYS A 13 -1.14 10.50 -5.10
CA LYS A 13 -1.38 9.89 -6.41
C LYS A 13 -2.46 10.62 -7.21
N LYS A 14 -3.53 11.09 -6.55
CA LYS A 14 -4.59 11.88 -7.20
C LYS A 14 -4.07 13.20 -7.81
N TYR A 15 -3.00 13.77 -7.26
CA TYR A 15 -2.37 14.99 -7.75
C TYR A 15 -1.12 14.73 -8.62
N GLY A 16 -0.94 13.49 -9.10
CA GLY A 16 0.15 13.15 -10.03
C GLY A 16 1.52 12.98 -9.38
N VAL A 17 1.59 12.96 -8.04
CA VAL A 17 2.85 12.69 -7.33
C VAL A 17 3.13 11.19 -7.39
N SER A 18 4.33 10.82 -7.86
CA SER A 18 4.78 9.43 -7.88
C SER A 18 4.89 8.88 -6.46
N VAL A 19 4.20 7.77 -6.20
CA VAL A 19 4.22 7.04 -4.93
C VAL A 19 4.36 5.54 -5.22
N PRO A 20 5.02 4.75 -4.34
CA PRO A 20 5.07 3.30 -4.52
C PRO A 20 3.68 2.69 -4.55
N GLU A 21 3.46 1.73 -5.46
CA GLU A 21 2.23 0.95 -5.52
C GLU A 21 2.01 0.18 -4.20
N GLY A 22 0.74 0.07 -3.82
CA GLY A 22 0.35 -0.60 -2.58
C GLY A 22 -1.14 -0.85 -2.52
N ILE A 23 -1.51 -1.90 -1.79
CA ILE A 23 -2.89 -2.31 -1.56
C ILE A 23 -3.08 -2.44 -0.05
N VAL A 24 -4.14 -1.86 0.49
CA VAL A 24 -4.49 -2.01 1.91
C VAL A 24 -5.10 -3.39 2.15
N ALA A 25 -4.72 -4.04 3.24
CA ALA A 25 -5.24 -5.34 3.65
C ALA A 25 -5.64 -5.28 5.13
N PHE A 26 -6.79 -5.86 5.46
CA PHE A 26 -7.33 -5.88 6.83
C PHE A 26 -7.06 -7.19 7.57
N ASN A 27 -6.56 -8.20 6.87
CA ASN A 27 -6.19 -9.49 7.42
C ASN A 27 -5.09 -10.16 6.60
N ALA A 28 -4.55 -11.27 7.12
CA ALA A 28 -3.45 -12.00 6.49
C ALA A 28 -3.81 -12.56 5.10
N LYS A 29 -5.05 -13.02 4.90
CA LYS A 29 -5.50 -13.56 3.61
C LYS A 29 -5.51 -12.49 2.53
N GLU A 30 -6.03 -11.31 2.84
CA GLU A 30 -6.00 -10.15 1.95
C GLU A 30 -4.57 -9.67 1.66
N ALA A 31 -3.66 -9.74 2.64
CA ALA A 31 -2.26 -9.36 2.43
C ALA A 31 -1.56 -10.27 1.42
N VAL A 32 -1.83 -11.58 1.46
CA VAL A 32 -1.30 -12.54 0.49
C VAL A 32 -1.87 -12.28 -0.91
N GLU A 33 -3.17 -12.01 -0.99
CA GLU A 33 -3.81 -11.71 -2.28
C GLU A 33 -3.30 -10.40 -2.89
N ALA A 34 -3.14 -9.37 -2.05
CA ALA A 34 -2.52 -8.10 -2.43
C ALA A 34 -1.11 -8.30 -3.00
N ALA A 35 -0.29 -9.17 -2.40
CA ALA A 35 1.05 -9.46 -2.88
C ALA A 35 1.04 -10.08 -4.29
N LYS A 36 0.13 -11.02 -4.58
CA LYS A 36 -0.03 -11.62 -5.91
C LYS A 36 -0.48 -10.60 -6.95
N ILE A 37 -1.49 -9.79 -6.62
CA ILE A 37 -1.97 -8.71 -7.50
C ILE A 37 -0.82 -7.72 -7.79
N MET A 38 0.01 -7.41 -6.79
CA MET A 38 1.17 -6.53 -6.99
C MET A 38 2.20 -7.18 -7.90
N GLU A 39 2.51 -8.47 -7.73
CA GLU A 39 3.42 -9.22 -8.61
C GLU A 39 2.98 -9.15 -10.08
N GLU A 40 1.69 -9.39 -10.33
CA GLU A 40 1.11 -9.30 -11.69
C GLU A 40 1.20 -7.90 -12.28
N ARG A 41 1.07 -6.85 -11.45
CA ARG A 41 1.08 -5.45 -11.91
C ARG A 41 2.47 -4.87 -12.11
N THR A 42 3.45 -5.28 -11.30
CA THR A 42 4.77 -4.63 -11.26
C THR A 42 5.92 -5.56 -11.68
N GLY A 43 5.70 -6.88 -11.72
CA GLY A 43 6.73 -7.89 -11.92
C GLY A 43 7.69 -8.03 -10.73
N THR A 44 7.40 -7.42 -9.57
CA THR A 44 8.29 -7.46 -8.40
C THR A 44 7.97 -8.64 -7.49
N GLN A 45 9.01 -9.35 -7.05
CA GLN A 45 8.91 -10.50 -6.13
C GLN A 45 9.27 -10.16 -4.68
N ARG A 46 9.19 -8.88 -4.30
CA ARG A 46 9.49 -8.40 -2.93
C ARG A 46 8.47 -7.36 -2.52
N TRP A 47 8.06 -7.40 -1.25
CA TRP A 47 7.02 -6.54 -0.70
C TRP A 47 7.41 -5.99 0.66
N ALA A 48 6.93 -4.79 0.97
CA ALA A 48 6.95 -4.25 2.33
C ALA A 48 5.56 -4.40 2.94
N VAL A 49 5.44 -5.15 4.04
CA VAL A 49 4.20 -5.28 4.81
C VAL A 49 4.30 -4.33 6.00
N LYS A 50 3.40 -3.34 6.07
CA LYS A 50 3.47 -2.26 7.06
C LYS A 50 2.18 -2.16 7.88
N ALA A 51 2.33 -2.12 9.20
CA ALA A 51 1.23 -1.76 10.08
C ALA A 51 0.76 -0.32 9.77
N GLN A 52 -0.56 -0.11 9.69
CA GLN A 52 -1.13 1.22 9.48
C GLN A 52 -1.52 1.84 10.82
N ILE A 53 -0.58 2.55 11.43
CA ILE A 53 -0.77 3.31 12.68
C ILE A 53 -0.46 4.79 12.43
N HIS A 54 -0.89 5.66 13.36
CA HIS A 54 -0.58 7.08 13.29
C HIS A 54 0.77 7.45 13.90
N ALA A 55 1.28 6.62 14.82
CA ALA A 55 2.60 6.81 15.38
C ALA A 55 3.67 6.44 14.35
N GLY A 56 4.82 7.12 14.43
CA GLY A 56 6.02 6.79 13.65
C GLY A 56 6.72 5.55 14.16
#